data_AF-A0A8H6TRZ7-F1
#
_entry.id   AF-A0A8H6TRZ7-F1
#
_cell.length_a   1.000
_cell.length_b   1.000
_cell.length_c   1.000
_cell.angle_alpha   90.00
_cell.angle_beta   90.00
_cell.angle_gamma   90.00
#
_symmetry.space_group_name_H-M   'P 1'
#
loop_
_entity.id
_entity.type
_entity.pdbx_description
1 polymer ?
#
loop_
_entity_poly.entity_id
_entity_poly.type
_entity_poly.pdbx_seq_one_letter_code
_entity_poly.pdbx_strand_id
1 'polypeptide(L)'
;MSGRGKGGKGLGKGGAKRHRKILRDNIQGITKPAIRRLARRGGVKRISGLIYEETRGVLKIFLENVIRDSVTYTEHAKRRVLFVPAARPRR
;
A
#
# COMPACT_ATOMS: atom_id res chain seq x y z
N MET A 1 -38.60 -25.53 -8.98
CA MET A 1 -37.57 -26.48 -9.45
C MET A 1 -36.23 -25.75 -9.40
N SER A 2 -35.49 -25.89 -8.30
CA SER A 2 -34.44 -26.90 -8.06
C SER A 2 -33.10 -26.54 -8.73
N GLY A 3 -32.13 -26.10 -7.92
CA GLY A 3 -30.76 -25.84 -8.36
C GLY A 3 -29.78 -25.57 -7.23
N ARG A 4 -29.96 -26.20 -6.07
CA ARG A 4 -29.00 -26.18 -4.95
C ARG A 4 -27.88 -27.17 -5.25
N GLY A 5 -26.63 -26.70 -5.35
CA GLY A 5 -25.40 -27.53 -5.36
C GLY A 5 -24.20 -26.70 -5.83
N LYS A 6 -22.98 -26.82 -5.30
CA LYS A 6 -22.33 -27.85 -4.48
C LYS A 6 -21.22 -27.21 -3.62
N GLY A 7 -21.06 -27.72 -2.39
CA GLY A 7 -19.76 -27.86 -1.74
C GLY A 7 -19.11 -26.59 -1.19
N GLY A 8 -19.48 -26.23 0.04
CA GLY A 8 -18.60 -25.43 0.89
C GLY A 8 -17.26 -26.15 1.02
N LYS A 9 -16.23 -25.59 0.37
CA LYS A 9 -14.86 -26.10 0.47
C LYS A 9 -14.35 -25.67 1.83
N GLY A 10 -14.28 -26.63 2.75
CA GLY A 10 -13.85 -26.43 4.13
C GLY A 10 -12.60 -25.56 4.17
N LEU A 11 -12.68 -24.46 4.90
CA LEU A 11 -11.52 -23.68 5.31
C LEU A 11 -10.75 -24.55 6.31
N GLY A 12 -9.96 -25.49 5.78
CA GLY A 12 -8.91 -26.13 6.55
C GLY A 12 -8.06 -25.02 7.15
N LYS A 13 -7.80 -25.10 8.45
CA LYS A 13 -6.96 -24.18 9.21
C LYS A 13 -5.52 -24.22 8.66
N GLY A 14 -5.32 -23.64 7.48
CA GLY A 14 -4.01 -23.28 6.97
C GLY A 14 -3.58 -22.08 7.79
N GLY A 15 -2.79 -22.32 8.83
CA GLY A 15 -2.16 -21.24 9.59
C GLY A 15 -1.60 -20.22 8.63
N ALA A 16 -1.90 -18.94 8.87
CA ALA A 16 -1.42 -17.85 8.04
C ALA A 16 0.08 -18.03 7.87
N LYS A 17 0.52 -18.39 6.65
CA LYS A 17 1.94 -18.48 6.33
C LYS A 17 2.50 -17.10 6.63
N ARG A 18 3.23 -16.99 7.74
CA ARG A 18 4.04 -15.80 8.02
C ARG A 18 5.11 -15.80 6.96
N HIS A 19 4.85 -15.11 5.87
CA HIS A 19 5.87 -14.75 4.92
C HIS A 19 6.90 -13.94 5.70
N ARG A 20 8.05 -14.55 6.00
CA ARG A 20 9.26 -13.84 6.42
C ARG A 20 9.45 -12.71 5.41
N LYS A 21 9.45 -11.45 5.86
CA LYS A 21 9.69 -10.31 4.98
C LYS A 21 11.11 -10.44 4.43
N ILE A 22 11.22 -10.93 3.21
CA ILE A 22 12.47 -10.83 2.45
C ILE A 22 12.56 -9.38 2.01
N LEU A 23 13.66 -8.71 2.36
CA LEU A 23 13.97 -7.39 1.83
C LEU A 23 14.16 -7.54 0.31
N ARG A 24 13.15 -7.08 -0.44
CA ARG A 24 13.15 -6.99 -1.89
C ARG A 24 12.80 -5.55 -2.26
N ASP A 25 13.06 -5.19 -3.50
CA ASP A 25 12.53 -3.94 -4.03
C ASP A 25 10.99 -4.00 -4.07
N ASN A 26 10.38 -3.46 -3.02
CA ASN A 26 8.93 -3.51 -2.81
C ASN A 26 8.19 -2.51 -3.71
N ILE A 27 8.90 -1.68 -4.47
CA ILE A 27 8.28 -0.65 -5.30
C ILE A 27 7.37 -1.26 -6.38
N GLN A 28 7.73 -2.45 -6.87
CA GLN A 28 6.92 -3.20 -7.83
C GLN A 28 5.65 -3.80 -7.21
N GLY A 29 5.58 -3.87 -5.88
CA GLY A 29 4.36 -4.18 -5.13
C GLY A 29 3.26 -3.12 -5.30
N ILE A 30 3.61 -1.91 -5.74
CA ILE A 30 2.65 -0.92 -6.22
C ILE A 30 2.25 -1.30 -7.65
N THR A 31 1.18 -2.08 -7.75
CA THR A 31 0.75 -2.69 -9.00
C THR A 31 0.07 -1.69 -9.95
N LYS A 32 0.17 -1.92 -11.26
CA LYS A 32 -0.53 -1.14 -12.31
C LYS A 32 -2.03 -0.89 -12.04
N PRO A 33 -2.84 -1.89 -11.59
CA PRO A 33 -4.23 -1.62 -11.24
C PRO A 33 -4.41 -0.69 -10.02
N ALA A 34 -3.49 -0.69 -9.05
CA ALA A 34 -3.53 0.25 -7.93
C ALA A 34 -3.29 1.69 -8.40
N ILE A 35 -2.29 1.90 -9.24
CA ILE A 35 -2.00 3.21 -9.87
C ILE A 35 -3.20 3.66 -10.70
N ARG A 36 -3.82 2.75 -11.47
CA ARG A 36 -5.04 3.07 -12.23
C ARG A 36 -6.17 3.52 -11.31
N ARG A 37 -6.42 2.84 -10.19
CA ARG A 37 -7.47 3.25 -9.22
C ARG A 37 -7.21 4.65 -8.65
N LEU A 38 -5.96 4.99 -8.33
CA LEU A 38 -5.59 6.32 -7.85
C LEU A 38 -5.82 7.39 -8.92
N ALA A 39 -5.35 7.15 -10.15
CA ALA A 39 -5.54 8.05 -11.27
C ALA A 39 -7.03 8.25 -11.61
N ARG A 40 -7.85 7.19 -11.54
CA ARG A 40 -9.31 7.31 -11.71
C ARG A 40 -9.95 8.16 -10.60
N ARG A 41 -9.55 7.97 -9.34
CA ARG A 41 -10.00 8.82 -8.23
C ARG A 41 -9.62 10.30 -8.44
N GLY A 42 -8.47 10.55 -9.05
CA GLY A 42 -8.04 11.90 -9.46
C GLY A 42 -8.65 12.43 -10.75
N GLY A 43 -9.66 11.76 -11.35
CA GLY A 43 -10.34 12.25 -12.56
C GLY A 43 -9.57 12.03 -13.87
N VAL A 44 -8.48 11.26 -13.87
CA VAL A 44 -7.68 11.01 -15.07
C VAL A 44 -8.44 10.10 -16.05
N LYS A 45 -8.68 10.58 -17.28
CA LYS A 45 -9.45 9.85 -18.33
C LYS A 45 -8.62 8.87 -19.16
N ARG A 46 -7.37 9.19 -19.49
CA ARG A 46 -6.43 8.31 -20.22
C ARG A 46 -5.07 8.33 -19.52
N ILE A 47 -4.37 7.19 -19.52
CA ILE A 47 -3.09 7.03 -18.83
C ILE A 47 -2.11 6.42 -19.82
N SER A 48 -0.94 7.04 -20.00
CA SER A 48 0.17 6.52 -20.80
C SER A 48 0.90 5.38 -20.08
N GLY A 49 1.55 4.49 -20.83
CA GLY A 49 2.31 3.37 -20.28
C GLY A 49 3.51 3.78 -19.42
N LEU A 50 4.13 4.92 -19.72
CA LEU A 50 5.31 5.42 -18.99
C LEU A 50 4.98 5.89 -17.57
N ILE A 51 3.72 6.30 -17.33
CA ILE A 51 3.26 6.83 -16.05
C ILE A 51 3.37 5.81 -14.91
N TYR A 52 3.34 4.50 -15.20
CA TYR A 52 3.41 3.49 -14.13
C TYR A 52 4.76 3.48 -13.41
N GLU A 53 5.87 3.62 -14.13
CA GLU A 53 7.19 3.69 -13.49
C GLU A 53 7.44 5.06 -12.90
N GLU A 54 7.01 6.12 -13.56
CA GLU A 54 7.16 7.49 -13.05
C GLU A 54 6.40 7.70 -11.73
N THR A 55 5.15 7.21 -11.64
CA THR A 55 4.36 7.27 -10.40
C THR A 55 5.04 6.51 -9.26
N ARG A 56 5.72 5.40 -9.56
CA ARG A 56 6.48 4.65 -8.55
C ARG A 56 7.68 5.44 -8.05
N GLY A 57 8.42 6.10 -8.95
CA GLY A 57 9.53 6.99 -8.57
C GLY A 57 9.07 8.13 -7.65
N VAL A 58 8.01 8.84 -8.04
CA VAL A 58 7.44 9.93 -7.24
C VAL A 58 6.97 9.44 -5.87
N LEU A 59 6.27 8.31 -5.82
CA LEU A 59 5.79 7.74 -4.57
C LEU A 59 6.93 7.35 -3.62
N LYS A 60 8.04 6.82 -4.17
CA LYS A 60 9.22 6.48 -3.37
C LYS A 60 9.82 7.72 -2.71
N ILE A 61 10.07 8.77 -3.49
CA ILE A 61 10.63 10.04 -2.98
C ILE A 61 9.72 10.67 -1.92
N PHE A 62 8.41 10.67 -2.17
CA PHE A 62 7.43 11.19 -1.23
C PHE A 62 7.48 10.45 0.12
N LEU A 63 7.48 9.11 0.09
CA LEU A 63 7.52 8.30 1.31
C LEU A 63 8.86 8.44 2.04
N GLU A 64 9.98 8.51 1.32
CA GLU A 64 11.30 8.74 1.92
C GLU A 64 11.33 10.05 2.71
N ASN A 65 10.78 11.14 2.16
CA ASN A 65 10.75 12.43 2.85
C ASN A 65 9.84 12.39 4.09
N VAL A 66 8.61 11.86 3.95
CA VAL A 66 7.67 11.79 5.08
C VAL A 66 8.19 10.89 6.21
N ILE A 67 8.82 9.76 5.87
CA ILE A 67 9.38 8.84 6.86
C ILE A 67 10.61 9.47 7.52
N ARG A 68 11.48 10.15 6.78
CA ARG A 68 12.66 10.83 7.34
C ARG A 68 12.23 11.82 8.43
N ASP A 69 11.27 12.68 8.14
CA ASP A 69 10.74 13.64 9.11
C ASP A 69 10.12 12.93 10.31
N SER A 70 9.30 11.90 10.07
CA SER A 70 8.64 11.14 11.13
C SER A 70 9.64 10.47 12.07
N VAL A 71 10.72 9.90 11.52
CA VAL A 71 11.79 9.27 12.29
C VAL A 71 12.52 10.29 13.15
N THR A 72 12.87 11.47 12.59
CA THR A 72 13.49 12.56 13.34
C THR A 72 12.66 12.98 14.55
N TYR A 73 11.34 13.12 14.40
CA TYR A 73 10.45 13.44 15.52
C TYR A 73 10.40 12.32 16.57
N THR A 74 10.39 11.05 16.16
CA THR A 74 10.36 9.93 17.11
C THR A 74 11.67 9.76 17.88
N GLU A 75 12.80 9.98 17.22
CA GLU A 75 14.12 9.93 17.83
C GLU A 75 14.27 11.03 18.88
N HIS A 76 13.86 12.26 18.55
CA HIS A 76 13.82 13.37 19.52
C HIS A 76 12.95 13.04 20.74
N ALA A 77 11.81 12.39 20.53
CA ALA A 77 10.91 11.97 21.61
C ALA A 77 11.37 10.70 22.37
N LYS A 78 12.51 10.10 22.01
CA LYS A 78 13.02 8.82 22.54
C LYS A 78 12.00 7.67 22.46
N ARG A 79 11.10 7.71 21.47
CA ARG A 79 10.06 6.70 21.26
C ARG A 79 10.52 5.71 20.21
N ARG A 80 10.23 4.42 20.44
CA ARG A 80 10.55 3.33 19.49
C ARG A 80 9.44 3.06 18.47
N VAL A 81 8.31 3.76 18.58
CA VAL A 81 7.11 3.55 17.76
C VAL A 81 6.73 4.86 17.08
N LEU A 82 6.58 4.82 15.75
CA LEU A 82 6.02 5.92 14.96
C LEU A 82 4.56 6.11 15.34
N PHE A 83 4.23 7.25 15.95
CA PHE A 83 2.87 7.62 16.30
C PHE A 83 2.31 8.54 15.24
N VAL A 84 1.17 8.18 14.67
CA VAL A 84 0.38 9.09 13.82
C VAL A 84 -0.54 9.87 14.77
N PRO A 85 -0.28 11.15 15.05
CA PRO A 85 -1.27 11.98 15.73
C PRO A 85 -2.52 12.01 14.84
N ALA A 86 -3.71 11.90 15.46
CA ALA A 86 -4.99 11.83 14.76
C ALA A 86 -5.00 12.75 13.54
N ALA A 87 -5.18 12.15 12.35
CA ALA A 87 -5.00 12.83 11.07
C ALA A 87 -5.78 14.15 11.07
N ARG A 88 -5.07 15.28 11.18
CA ARG A 88 -5.70 16.58 10.90
C ARG A 88 -6.15 16.52 9.44
N PRO A 89 -7.44 16.79 9.13
CA PRO A 89 -7.85 16.93 7.76
C PRO A 89 -6.97 18.02 7.15
N ARG A 90 -6.19 17.66 6.13
CA ARG A 90 -5.59 18.67 5.25
C ARG A 90 -6.78 19.34 4.56
N ARG A 91 -6.96 20.64 4.83
CA ARG A 91 -7.91 21.49 4.12
C ARG A 91 -7.59 21.47 2.63
#